data_AF-A0A6P9AXK6-F1
#
_entry.id   AF-A0A6P9AXK6-F1
#
_cell.length_a   1.000
_cell.length_b   1.000
_cell.length_c   1.000
_cell.angle_alpha   90.00
_cell.angle_beta   90.00
_cell.angle_gamma   90.00
#
_symmetry.space_group_name_H-M   'P 1'
#
loop_
_entity.id
_entity.type
_entity.pdbx_description
1 polymer ?
#
loop_
_entity_poly.entity_id
_entity_poly.type
_entity_poly.pdbx_seq_one_letter_code
_entity_poly.pdbx_strand_id
1 'polypeptide(L)'
;MRLRMLKEHQSVIGDISAFDGFLLYLPIKLPQNVNLKCERKTDGMEVNLKIQMTKILEPSSELCIPFYNVIFRKVMKILDMKLVGRNFYDPTSATVLQQY
;
A
#
# COMPACT_ATOMS: atom_id res chain seq x y z
N MET A 1 5.79 -9.28 -1.07
CA MET A 1 7.10 -9.24 -1.75
C MET A 1 7.43 -7.86 -2.31
N ARG A 2 6.63 -7.29 -3.24
CA ARG A 2 6.88 -5.99 -3.89
C ARG A 2 7.04 -4.80 -2.91
N LEU A 3 6.14 -4.69 -1.92
CA LEU A 3 6.21 -3.62 -0.92
C LEU A 3 7.55 -3.62 -0.16
N ARG A 4 8.12 -4.79 0.12
CA ARG A 4 9.38 -4.89 0.88
C ARG A 4 10.55 -4.36 0.05
N MET A 5 10.65 -4.77 -1.21
CA MET A 5 11.68 -4.28 -2.14
C MET A 5 11.55 -2.77 -2.35
N LEU A 6 10.32 -2.25 -2.45
CA LEU A 6 10.09 -0.81 -2.55
C LEU A 6 10.58 -0.05 -1.30
N LYS A 7 10.34 -0.60 -0.11
CA LYS A 7 10.77 -0.01 1.17
C LYS A 7 12.29 0.03 1.33
N GLU A 8 13.05 -0.82 0.65
CA GLU A 8 14.53 -0.75 0.68
C GLU A 8 15.06 0.53 0.01
N HIS A 9 14.23 1.19 -0.80
CA HIS A 9 14.55 2.45 -1.47
C HIS A 9 13.89 3.67 -0.82
N GLN A 10 13.71 3.64 0.51
CA GLN A 10 13.14 4.75 1.28
C GLN A 10 13.88 6.08 1.09
N SER A 11 15.18 6.06 0.79
CA SER A 11 15.96 7.25 0.45
C SER A 11 15.48 7.96 -0.82
N VAL A 12 14.81 7.25 -1.74
CA VAL A 12 14.32 7.79 -3.02
C VAL A 12 12.84 8.14 -2.94
N ILE A 13 12.02 7.27 -2.34
CA ILE A 13 10.56 7.45 -2.27
C ILE A 13 10.10 8.26 -1.05
N GLY A 14 10.96 8.42 -0.04
CA GLY A 14 10.64 9.06 1.22
C GLY A 14 9.94 8.15 2.23
N ASP A 15 9.74 8.68 3.44
CA ASP A 15 9.17 7.94 4.58
C ASP A 15 7.66 7.69 4.43
N ILE A 16 6.97 8.59 3.73
CA ILE A 16 5.52 8.57 3.58
C ILE A 16 5.19 8.06 2.18
N SER A 17 4.60 6.86 2.12
CA SER A 17 4.13 6.25 0.88
C SER A 17 2.89 5.39 1.12
N ALA A 18 2.03 5.32 0.10
CA ALA A 18 0.95 4.34 0.01
C ALA A 18 1.12 3.50 -1.26
N PHE A 19 1.01 2.18 -1.12
CA PHE A 19 1.24 1.24 -2.22
C PHE A 19 0.25 0.10 -2.14
N ASP A 20 -0.47 -0.16 -3.23
CA ASP A 20 -1.49 -1.22 -3.32
C ASP A 20 -0.96 -2.53 -3.93
N GLY A 21 0.28 -2.55 -4.41
CA GLY A 21 0.87 -3.67 -5.16
C GLY A 21 1.21 -3.35 -6.62
N PHE A 22 0.65 -2.26 -7.15
CA PHE A 22 0.88 -1.73 -8.49
C PHE A 22 1.04 -0.20 -8.51
N LEU A 23 0.09 0.54 -7.96
CA LEU A 23 0.12 2.00 -7.88
C LEU A 23 0.85 2.47 -6.62
N LEU A 24 1.79 3.40 -6.81
CA LEU A 24 2.55 4.07 -5.75
C LEU A 24 2.09 5.52 -5.63
N TYR A 25 1.59 5.88 -4.46
CA TYR A 25 1.19 7.23 -4.11
C TYR A 25 2.23 7.86 -3.19
N LEU A 26 2.74 9.03 -3.57
CA LEU A 26 3.78 9.78 -2.85
C LEU A 26 3.35 11.23 -2.65
N PRO A 27 3.75 11.86 -1.53
CA PRO A 27 3.59 13.30 -1.31
C PRO A 27 4.65 14.14 -2.05
N ILE A 28 5.67 13.48 -2.62
CA ILE A 28 6.75 14.11 -3.38
C ILE A 28 6.64 13.76 -4.86
N LYS A 29 7.06 14.69 -5.72
CA LYS A 29 7.16 14.47 -7.17
C LYS A 29 8.51 13.84 -7.50
N LEU A 30 8.48 12.67 -8.13
CA LEU A 30 9.67 12.00 -8.64
C LEU A 30 10.00 12.43 -10.08
N PRO A 31 11.23 12.20 -10.55
CA PRO A 31 11.57 12.25 -11.97
C PRO A 31 10.68 11.32 -12.81
N GLN A 32 10.58 11.60 -14.12
CA GLN A 32 9.67 10.88 -15.02
C GLN A 32 9.87 9.36 -15.00
N ASN A 33 11.12 8.90 -14.95
CA ASN A 33 11.48 7.50 -14.83
C ASN A 33 12.57 7.35 -13.77
N VAL A 34 12.36 6.42 -12.84
CA VAL A 34 13.34 6.06 -11.81
C VAL A 34 13.57 4.55 -11.92
N ASN A 35 14.81 4.14 -12.13
CA ASN A 35 15.21 2.73 -12.16
C ASN A 35 16.00 2.43 -10.89
N LEU A 36 15.60 1.40 -10.17
CA LEU A 36 16.16 0.97 -8.89
C LEU A 36 16.53 -0.50 -9.00
N LYS A 37 17.64 -0.88 -8.39
CA LYS A 37 18.06 -2.28 -8.31
C LYS A 37 17.86 -2.76 -6.88
N CYS A 38 17.21 -3.90 -6.72
CA CYS A 38 17.08 -4.59 -5.45
C CYS A 38 17.34 -6.07 -5.60
N GLU A 39 17.66 -6.74 -4.51
CA GLU A 39 17.80 -8.19 -4.47
C GLU A 39 16.54 -8.82 -3.88
N ARG A 40 16.01 -9.83 -4.57
CA ARG A 40 14.88 -10.59 -4.06
C ARG A 40 15.36 -11.56 -2.98
N LYS A 41 15.06 -11.24 -1.72
CA LYS A 41 15.42 -12.07 -0.54
C LYS A 41 14.89 -13.51 -0.53
N THR A 42 13.99 -13.92 -1.43
CA THR A 42 13.53 -15.31 -1.49
C THR A 42 14.49 -16.23 -2.23
N ASP A 43 15.27 -15.71 -3.18
CA ASP A 43 16.13 -16.50 -4.07
C ASP A 43 17.45 -15.81 -4.44
N GLY A 44 17.72 -14.62 -3.91
CA GLY A 44 18.96 -13.87 -4.17
C GLY A 44 19.06 -13.25 -5.56
N MET A 45 17.98 -13.27 -6.35
CA MET A 45 18.00 -12.76 -7.72
C MET A 45 17.96 -11.22 -7.75
N GLU A 46 18.77 -10.60 -8.61
CA GLU A 46 18.68 -9.16 -8.88
C GLU A 46 17.38 -8.85 -9.62
N VAL A 47 16.63 -7.87 -9.13
CA VAL A 47 15.39 -7.38 -9.70
C VAL A 47 15.51 -5.89 -9.97
N ASN A 48 15.12 -5.48 -11.17
CA ASN A 48 15.06 -4.08 -11.56
C ASN A 48 13.64 -3.53 -11.31
N LEU A 49 13.51 -2.56 -10.41
CA LEU A 49 12.30 -1.80 -10.16
C LEU A 49 12.29 -0.55 -11.03
N LYS A 50 11.30 -0.45 -11.92
CA LYS A 50 11.04 0.77 -12.69
C LYS A 50 9.82 1.48 -12.12
N ILE A 51 10.02 2.70 -11.63
CA ILE A 51 8.95 3.60 -11.19
C ILE A 51 8.78 4.66 -12.27
N GLN A 52 7.56 4.85 -12.75
CA GLN A 52 7.24 5.86 -13.75
C GLN A 52 6.23 6.85 -13.17
N MET A 53 6.52 8.13 -13.34
CA MET A 53 5.58 9.18 -12.97
C MET A 53 4.40 9.15 -13.95
N THR A 54 3.22 8.78 -13.45
CA THR A 54 2.01 8.64 -14.28
C THR A 54 1.19 9.92 -14.30
N LYS A 55 0.83 10.46 -13.13
CA LYS A 55 0.11 11.72 -12.99
C LYS A 55 0.23 12.31 -11.60
N ILE A 56 -0.11 13.60 -11.48
CA ILE A 56 -0.39 14.25 -10.21
C ILE A 56 -1.86 13.96 -9.87
N LEU A 57 -2.13 13.58 -8.62
CA LEU A 57 -3.49 13.25 -8.18
C LEU A 57 -4.24 14.52 -7.82
N GLU A 58 -5.20 14.91 -8.65
CA GLU A 58 -6.13 16.01 -8.34
C GLU A 58 -7.21 15.56 -7.36
N PRO A 59 -7.73 16.46 -6.49
CA PRO A 59 -8.76 16.11 -5.51
C PRO A 59 -10.05 15.54 -6.11
N SER A 60 -10.39 15.96 -7.33
CA SER A 60 -11.55 15.49 -8.09
C SER A 60 -11.34 14.13 -8.79
N SER A 61 -10.12 13.58 -8.75
CA SER A 61 -9.81 12.36 -9.49
C SER A 61 -10.45 11.13 -8.86
N GLU A 62 -11.02 10.25 -9.69
CA GLU A 62 -11.55 8.95 -9.26
C GLU A 62 -10.49 8.06 -8.57
N LEU A 63 -9.19 8.29 -8.85
CA LEU A 63 -8.11 7.56 -8.19
C LEU A 63 -7.90 7.94 -6.71
N CYS A 64 -8.60 8.96 -6.20
CA CYS A 64 -8.65 9.27 -4.77
C CYS A 64 -9.31 8.13 -3.98
N ILE A 65 -10.32 7.45 -4.53
CA ILE A 65 -11.01 6.34 -3.85
C ILE A 65 -10.05 5.17 -3.57
N PRO A 66 -9.34 4.59 -4.56
CA PRO A 66 -8.38 3.53 -4.29
C PRO A 66 -7.22 4.01 -3.39
N PHE A 67 -6.77 5.26 -3.51
CA PHE A 67 -5.79 5.84 -2.59
C PHE A 67 -6.26 5.79 -1.13
N TYR A 68 -7.46 6.29 -0.86
CA TYR A 68 -8.04 6.26 0.48
C TYR A 68 -8.25 4.83 0.98
N ASN A 69 -8.65 3.89 0.12
CA ASN A 69 -8.78 2.49 0.49
C ASN A 69 -7.47 1.89 0.98
N VAL A 70 -6.33 2.24 0.37
CA VAL A 70 -5.01 1.79 0.84
C VAL A 70 -4.69 2.35 2.23
N ILE A 71 -4.96 3.63 2.45
CA ILE A 71 -4.73 4.29 3.74
C ILE A 71 -5.65 3.70 4.81
N PHE A 72 -6.95 3.64 4.56
CA PHE A 72 -7.93 3.13 5.52
C PHE A 72 -7.67 1.67 5.86
N ARG A 73 -7.30 0.81 4.91
CA ARG A 73 -6.87 -0.57 5.22
C ARG A 73 -5.72 -0.61 6.22
N LYS A 74 -4.75 0.31 6.09
CA LYS A 74 -3.63 0.41 7.05
C LYS A 74 -4.12 0.88 8.42
N VAL A 75 -5.00 1.89 8.47
CA VAL A 75 -5.60 2.39 9.73
C VAL A 75 -6.41 1.29 10.43
N MET A 76 -7.32 0.62 9.71
CA MET A 76 -8.13 -0.47 10.26
C MET A 76 -7.28 -1.62 10.79
N LYS A 77 -6.15 -1.92 10.15
CA LYS A 77 -5.18 -2.90 10.64
C LYS A 77 -4.50 -2.46 11.95
N ILE A 78 -4.23 -1.17 12.11
CA ILE A 78 -3.67 -0.61 13.37
C ILE A 78 -4.70 -0.73 14.50
N LEU A 79 -5.98 -0.54 14.19
CA LEU A 79 -7.10 -0.74 15.11
C LEU A 79 -7.44 -2.23 15.37
N ASP A 80 -6.64 -3.16 14.84
CA ASP A 80 -6.86 -4.62 14.87
C ASP A 80 -8.22 -5.11 14.34
N MET A 81 -8.87 -4.31 13.50
CA MET A 81 -10.12 -4.72 12.84
C MET A 81 -9.83 -5.72 11.71
N LYS A 82 -10.71 -6.70 11.54
CA LYS A 82 -10.62 -7.73 10.50
C LYS A 82 -11.52 -7.41 9.32
N LEU A 83 -10.96 -7.49 8.12
CA LEU A 83 -11.72 -7.35 6.87
C LEU A 83 -12.44 -8.67 6.56
N VAL A 84 -13.77 -8.62 6.48
CA VAL A 84 -14.61 -9.71 5.98
C VAL A 84 -15.43 -9.18 4.81
N GLY A 85 -15.14 -9.70 3.61
CA GLY A 85 -15.71 -9.15 2.37
C GLY A 85 -15.27 -7.70 2.14
N ARG A 86 -16.21 -6.76 2.23
CA ARG A 86 -15.97 -5.30 2.04
C ARG A 86 -16.02 -4.50 3.35
N ASN A 87 -16.28 -5.16 4.48
CA ASN A 87 -16.51 -4.50 5.76
C ASN A 87 -15.43 -4.88 6.79
N PHE A 88 -15.15 -3.96 7.70
CA PHE A 88 -14.25 -4.19 8.83
C PHE A 88 -15.07 -4.48 10.08
N TYR A 89 -14.70 -5.54 10.78
CA TYR A 89 -15.34 -5.97 12.02
C TYR A 89 -14.30 -6.04 13.13
N ASP A 90 -14.73 -5.71 14.33
CA ASP A 90 -13.93 -5.93 15.53
C ASP A 90 -14.17 -7.37 16.04
N PRO A 91 -13.13 -8.23 16.09
CA PRO A 91 -13.29 -9.61 16.54
C PRO A 91 -13.56 -9.72 18.05
N THR A 92 -13.31 -8.68 18.84
CA THR A 92 -13.46 -8.70 20.31
C THR A 92 -14.91 -8.45 20.77
N SER A 93 -15.73 -7.82 19.93
CA SER A 93 -17.13 -7.51 20.19
C SER A 93 -18.12 -8.54 19.62
N ALA A 94 -17.68 -9.79 19.46
CA ALA A 94 -18.51 -10.85 18.91
C ALA A 94 -19.67 -11.25 19.86
N THR A 95 -20.90 -11.16 19.38
CA THR A 95 -22.09 -11.65 20.09
C THR A 95 -22.36 -13.11 19.71
N VAL A 96 -22.22 -14.03 20.66
CA VAL A 96 -22.55 -15.44 20.47
C VAL A 96 -24.05 -15.64 20.62
N LEU A 97 -24.71 -16.05 19.54
CA LEU A 97 -26.11 -16.47 19.58
C LEU A 97 -26.17 -17.90 20.12
N GLN A 98 -26.78 -18.09 21.28
CA GLN A 98 -27.04 -19.42 21.81
C GLN A 98 -28.23 -20.04 21.07
N GLN A 99 -28.04 -21.24 20.54
CA GLN A 99 -29.07 -22.02 19.85
C GLN A 99 -29.98 -22.64 20.91
N TYR A 100 -31.29 -22.36 20.83
CA TYR A 100 -32.33 -22.99 21.65
C TYR A 100 -32.81 -24.30 21.03
#